data_AF-A0A427XVQ7-F1
#
_entry.id   AF-A0A427XVQ7-F1
#
_cell.length_a   1.000
_cell.length_b   1.000
_cell.length_c   1.000
_cell.angle_alpha   90.00
_cell.angle_beta   90.00
_cell.angle_gamma   90.00
#
_symmetry.space_group_name_H-M   'P 1'
#
loop_
_entity.id
_entity.type
_entity.pdbx_description
1 polymer ?
#
loop_
_entity_poly.entity_id
_entity_poly.type
_entity_poly.pdbx_seq_one_letter_code
_entity_poly.pdbx_strand_id
1 'polypeptide(L)'
;MLTLEDIRTTGLRMLGTCKLDHDAATVAKLVNLPHQHALFVHRVCLQQNPRHVQRYLKSDGLIHLWDRLDAILAPTLHRSPGSTPISLSIKKGRLGILSYIASHAYAAASEAGTTLAPILYESLPAGTQLTTQHQRCQEIFTGNRETLLGSLNPEQAKAVVEASSKLGRVWLTTIPFQPSLRLTDFEVAAALQLRTLAGEREAHCTNCGETNFFGHPEVCLQRRFRRVARHEGAKHIMGQALASTPGTRVRLEPLGHQTSRCNDLQVFSLLGSQATGLANAEYDLTVVSLASKDARATNLPNQDTDPSRLANKYLDSVADHKVRHRPTSNLPFHPIVLSLGGMMNGSTTKVFASWKRVMTRGTYNLMLKRLSL
;
A
#
# COMPACT_ATOMS: atom_id res chain seq x y z
N MET A 1 -49.53 8.55 -14.74
CA MET A 1 -48.70 7.97 -15.81
C MET A 1 -47.30 8.53 -15.60
N LEU A 2 -46.36 7.76 -15.06
CA LEU A 2 -44.97 8.23 -14.84
C LEU A 2 -44.32 8.40 -16.21
N THR A 3 -43.86 9.60 -16.52
CA THR A 3 -43.13 9.84 -17.77
C THR A 3 -41.77 9.14 -17.71
N LEU A 4 -41.19 8.82 -18.87
CA LEU A 4 -39.85 8.24 -18.95
C LEU A 4 -38.80 9.13 -18.27
N GLU A 5 -39.06 10.44 -18.23
CA GLU A 5 -38.28 11.46 -17.53
C GLU A 5 -38.45 11.38 -16.01
N ASP A 6 -39.64 11.09 -15.49
CA ASP A 6 -39.89 10.87 -14.06
C ASP A 6 -39.19 9.61 -13.54
N ILE A 7 -39.14 8.55 -14.35
CA ILE A 7 -38.40 7.33 -14.05
C ILE A 7 -36.88 7.61 -14.04
N ARG A 8 -36.40 8.41 -15.01
CA ARG A 8 -35.00 8.81 -15.11
C ARG A 8 -34.54 9.71 -13.97
N THR A 9 -35.38 10.61 -13.50
CA THR A 9 -34.98 11.61 -12.49
C THR A 9 -35.31 11.15 -11.08
N THR A 10 -36.48 10.56 -10.86
CA THR A 10 -37.02 10.24 -9.53
C THR A 10 -36.83 8.77 -9.19
N GLY A 11 -37.09 7.86 -10.14
CA GLY A 11 -36.90 6.42 -9.97
C GLY A 11 -35.43 6.03 -9.76
N LEU A 12 -34.52 6.65 -10.52
CA LEU A 12 -33.08 6.44 -10.36
C LEU A 12 -32.52 6.97 -9.04
N ARG A 13 -33.07 8.08 -8.54
CA ARG A 13 -32.70 8.63 -7.23
C ARG A 13 -33.17 7.71 -6.10
N MET A 14 -34.39 7.19 -6.19
CA MET A 14 -34.92 6.19 -5.25
C MET A 14 -34.09 4.90 -5.24
N LEU A 15 -33.71 4.38 -6.41
CA LEU A 15 -32.86 3.18 -6.49
C LEU A 15 -31.49 3.41 -5.86
N GLY A 16 -30.90 4.59 -6.08
CA GLY A 16 -29.66 5.01 -5.43
C GLY A 16 -29.79 5.07 -3.91
N THR A 17 -30.84 5.71 -3.40
CA THR A 17 -31.07 5.83 -1.95
C THR A 17 -31.34 4.49 -1.28
N CYS A 18 -32.18 3.63 -1.85
CA CYS A 18 -32.46 2.31 -1.29
C CYS A 18 -31.20 1.42 -1.24
N LYS A 19 -30.34 1.49 -2.26
CA LYS A 19 -29.06 0.77 -2.27
C LYS A 19 -28.13 1.27 -1.16
N LEU A 20 -28.07 2.58 -0.96
CA LEU A 20 -27.23 3.20 0.06
C LEU A 20 -27.72 2.94 1.48
N ASP A 21 -29.04 2.94 1.70
CA ASP A 21 -29.60 2.60 3.02
C ASP A 21 -29.34 1.11 3.35
N HIS A 22 -29.39 0.23 2.34
CA HIS A 22 -28.99 -1.18 2.50
C HIS A 22 -27.49 -1.33 2.81
N ASP A 23 -26.62 -0.60 2.09
CA ASP A 23 -25.19 -0.60 2.36
C ASP A 23 -24.91 -0.03 3.76
N ALA A 24 -25.60 1.03 4.19
CA ALA A 24 -25.48 1.62 5.53
C ALA A 24 -25.87 0.64 6.64
N ALA A 25 -26.97 -0.10 6.47
CA ALA A 25 -27.36 -1.16 7.39
C ALA A 25 -26.31 -2.29 7.45
N THR A 26 -25.61 -2.55 6.34
CA THR A 26 -24.52 -3.53 6.31
C THR A 26 -23.26 -3.01 7.00
N VAL A 27 -22.93 -1.72 6.83
CA VAL A 27 -21.81 -1.05 7.53
C VAL A 27 -21.99 -1.13 9.05
N ALA A 28 -23.22 -0.92 9.54
CA ALA A 28 -23.52 -1.02 10.98
C ALA A 28 -23.18 -2.41 11.57
N LYS A 29 -23.28 -3.48 10.76
CA LYS A 29 -22.93 -4.84 11.19
C LYS A 29 -21.42 -5.09 11.24
N LEU A 30 -20.60 -4.25 10.60
CA LEU A 30 -19.15 -4.41 10.56
C LEU A 30 -18.47 -4.10 11.91
N VAL A 31 -19.14 -3.36 12.80
CA VAL A 31 -18.60 -2.97 14.12
C VAL A 31 -18.23 -4.19 14.97
N ASN A 32 -18.90 -5.32 14.77
CA ASN A 32 -18.64 -6.55 15.52
C ASN A 32 -17.52 -7.42 14.92
N LEU A 33 -16.92 -7.01 13.81
CA LEU A 33 -15.85 -7.76 13.15
C LEU A 33 -14.48 -7.21 13.57
N PRO A 34 -13.43 -8.06 13.59
CA PRO A 34 -12.05 -7.57 13.70
C PRO A 34 -11.77 -6.53 12.62
N HIS A 35 -11.01 -5.49 12.96
CA HIS A 35 -10.78 -4.32 12.10
C HIS A 35 -10.25 -4.71 10.72
N GLN A 36 -9.39 -5.74 10.64
CA GLN A 36 -8.87 -6.23 9.37
C GLN A 36 -9.98 -6.78 8.45
N HIS A 37 -10.94 -7.51 9.02
CA HIS A 37 -12.07 -8.08 8.29
C HIS A 37 -13.06 -6.98 7.90
N ALA A 38 -13.38 -6.08 8.82
CA ALA A 38 -14.22 -4.91 8.55
C ALA A 38 -13.65 -4.08 7.38
N LEU A 39 -12.35 -3.75 7.43
CA LEU A 39 -11.65 -3.02 6.38
C LEU A 39 -11.67 -3.76 5.03
N PHE A 40 -11.48 -5.09 5.05
CA PHE A 40 -11.51 -5.91 3.84
C PHE A 40 -12.91 -5.91 3.21
N VAL A 41 -13.95 -6.24 3.98
CA VAL A 41 -15.35 -6.28 3.50
C VAL A 41 -15.79 -4.91 2.99
N HIS A 42 -15.44 -3.85 3.71
CA HIS A 42 -15.71 -2.49 3.32
C HIS A 42 -15.13 -2.16 1.93
N ARG A 43 -13.86 -2.48 1.70
CA ARG A 43 -13.14 -2.10 0.47
C ARG A 43 -13.44 -3.00 -0.73
N VAL A 44 -13.64 -4.29 -0.48
CA VAL A 44 -13.80 -5.30 -1.55
C VAL A 44 -15.27 -5.56 -1.87
N CYS A 45 -16.18 -5.44 -0.91
CA CYS A 45 -17.59 -5.73 -1.13
C CYS A 45 -18.39 -4.43 -1.24
N LEU A 46 -18.49 -3.67 -0.14
CA LEU A 46 -19.39 -2.51 -0.06
C LEU A 46 -19.04 -1.43 -1.08
N GLN A 47 -17.76 -1.15 -1.27
CA GLN A 47 -17.32 -0.16 -2.24
C GLN A 47 -17.44 -0.63 -3.72
N GLN A 48 -17.50 -1.94 -3.98
CA GLN A 48 -17.71 -2.47 -5.33
C GLN A 48 -19.19 -2.51 -5.69
N ASN A 49 -20.08 -2.69 -4.72
CA ASN A 49 -21.53 -2.73 -4.89
C ASN A 49 -22.09 -1.57 -5.73
N PRO A 50 -21.71 -0.30 -5.52
CA PRO A 50 -22.23 0.80 -6.32
C PRO A 50 -21.66 0.88 -7.73
N ARG A 51 -20.62 0.11 -8.10
CA ARG A 51 -19.96 0.27 -9.41
C ARG A 51 -20.85 -0.03 -10.61
N HIS A 52 -21.81 -0.95 -10.47
CA HIS A 52 -22.79 -1.15 -11.54
C HIS A 52 -23.67 0.10 -11.69
N VAL A 53 -24.22 0.63 -10.58
CA VAL A 53 -24.99 1.88 -10.56
C VAL A 53 -24.21 3.02 -11.22
N GLN A 54 -22.93 3.14 -10.90
CA GLN A 54 -22.02 4.14 -11.46
C GLN A 54 -21.82 4.05 -12.99
N ARG A 55 -21.99 2.87 -13.60
CA ARG A 55 -21.88 2.70 -15.06
C ARG A 55 -23.17 3.03 -15.80
N TYR A 56 -24.31 2.88 -15.14
CA TYR A 56 -25.62 3.05 -15.76
C TYR A 56 -26.28 4.40 -15.44
N LEU A 57 -25.91 5.04 -14.33
CA LEU A 57 -26.49 6.33 -13.93
C LEU A 57 -25.54 7.47 -14.23
N LYS A 58 -26.09 8.52 -14.86
CA LYS A 58 -25.40 9.80 -15.00
C LYS A 58 -25.18 10.37 -13.60
N SER A 59 -23.92 10.38 -13.18
CA SER A 59 -23.51 10.62 -11.79
C SER A 59 -23.60 12.07 -11.31
N ASP A 60 -23.84 13.01 -12.23
CA ASP A 60 -23.78 14.46 -11.95
C ASP A 60 -24.79 14.88 -10.87
N GLY A 61 -25.91 14.17 -10.73
CA GLY A 61 -26.92 14.40 -9.68
C GLY A 61 -26.75 13.57 -8.40
N LEU A 62 -25.76 12.68 -8.32
CA LEU A 62 -25.63 11.70 -7.23
C LEU A 62 -24.45 11.99 -6.28
N ILE A 63 -23.75 13.12 -6.46
CA ILE A 63 -22.57 13.50 -5.65
C ILE A 63 -22.90 13.50 -4.14
N HIS A 64 -24.01 14.14 -3.75
CA HIS A 64 -24.48 14.17 -2.37
C HIS A 64 -24.69 12.79 -1.72
N LEU A 65 -25.06 11.79 -2.52
CA LEU A 65 -25.25 10.42 -2.06
C LEU A 65 -23.92 9.70 -1.83
N TRP A 66 -22.92 9.99 -2.68
CA TRP A 66 -21.55 9.50 -2.49
C TRP A 66 -20.88 10.15 -1.28
N ASP A 67 -21.11 11.44 -1.06
CA ASP A 67 -20.63 12.15 0.13
C ASP A 67 -21.27 11.58 1.41
N ARG A 68 -22.58 11.27 1.37
CA ARG A 68 -23.28 10.61 2.48
C ARG A 68 -22.70 9.23 2.76
N LEU A 69 -22.37 8.46 1.73
CA LEU A 69 -21.69 7.16 1.91
C LEU A 69 -20.33 7.35 2.57
N ASP A 70 -19.48 8.24 2.07
CA ASP A 70 -18.17 8.54 2.68
C ASP A 70 -18.30 8.99 4.15
N ALA A 71 -19.34 9.76 4.49
CA ALA A 71 -19.65 10.18 5.85
C ALA A 71 -20.07 9.02 6.78
N ILE A 72 -20.81 8.04 6.27
CA ILE A 72 -21.17 6.81 7.00
C ILE A 72 -19.95 5.91 7.21
N LEU A 73 -19.04 5.89 6.24
CA LEU A 73 -17.85 5.05 6.26
C LEU A 73 -16.74 5.60 7.15
N ALA A 74 -16.63 6.93 7.26
CA ALA A 74 -15.60 7.63 8.02
C ALA A 74 -15.46 7.19 9.51
N PRO A 75 -16.55 7.07 10.30
CA PRO A 75 -16.47 6.65 11.70
C PRO A 75 -15.90 5.24 11.90
N THR A 76 -16.18 4.30 10.97
CA THR A 76 -15.65 2.92 11.08
C THR A 76 -14.12 2.84 10.99
N LEU A 77 -13.48 3.88 10.47
CA LEU A 77 -12.03 4.00 10.39
C LEU A 77 -11.43 4.84 11.53
N HIS A 78 -12.19 5.13 12.59
CA HIS A 78 -11.79 5.96 13.74
C HIS A 78 -11.25 7.36 13.32
N ARG A 79 -12.00 8.03 12.43
CA ARG A 79 -11.61 9.29 11.76
C ARG A 79 -11.88 10.53 12.63
N SER A 80 -11.01 11.55 12.52
CA SER A 80 -11.33 12.94 12.83
C SER A 80 -11.92 13.66 11.59
N PRO A 81 -13.00 14.48 11.74
CA PRO A 81 -13.55 15.26 10.63
C PRO A 81 -12.47 16.15 10.00
N GLY A 82 -12.37 16.17 8.66
CA GLY A 82 -11.43 17.05 7.92
C GLY A 82 -10.16 16.40 7.36
N SER A 83 -9.90 15.11 7.58
CA SER A 83 -8.75 14.40 6.99
C SER A 83 -8.89 14.22 5.47
N THR A 84 -7.86 14.67 4.73
CA THR A 84 -7.66 14.69 3.26
C THR A 84 -7.84 13.32 2.58
N PRO A 85 -8.06 13.26 1.24
CA PRO A 85 -8.96 12.28 0.65
C PRO A 85 -8.40 10.85 0.63
N ILE A 86 -9.11 9.98 1.35
CA ILE A 86 -8.98 8.52 1.32
C ILE A 86 -9.28 7.95 -0.10
N SER A 87 -9.86 8.79 -0.96
CA SER A 87 -10.35 8.46 -2.31
C SER A 87 -9.30 8.19 -3.37
N LEU A 88 -8.02 8.38 -3.07
CA LEU A 88 -6.96 7.93 -3.98
C LEU A 88 -6.82 6.41 -3.92
N SER A 89 -6.48 5.81 -5.08
CA SER A 89 -6.23 4.37 -5.14
C SER A 89 -5.09 3.93 -4.21
N ILE A 90 -5.10 2.64 -3.85
CA ILE A 90 -4.03 2.04 -3.03
C ILE A 90 -2.65 2.25 -3.67
N LYS A 91 -2.57 2.13 -5.01
CA LYS A 91 -1.34 2.33 -5.77
C LYS A 91 -0.79 3.75 -5.65
N LYS A 92 -1.61 4.71 -5.22
CA LYS A 92 -1.23 6.10 -5.00
C LYS A 92 -0.97 6.43 -3.53
N GLY A 93 -1.05 5.44 -2.62
CA GLY A 93 -0.65 5.56 -1.21
C GLY A 93 -1.79 5.66 -0.22
N ARG A 94 -3.05 5.66 -0.67
CA ARG A 94 -4.23 5.77 0.21
C ARG A 94 -4.97 4.45 0.37
N LEU A 95 -6.20 4.46 0.86
CA LEU A 95 -6.97 3.24 1.11
C LEU A 95 -7.74 2.76 -0.13
N GLY A 96 -7.90 3.62 -1.15
CA GLY A 96 -8.66 3.26 -2.34
C GLY A 96 -10.16 3.12 -2.08
N ILE A 97 -10.69 3.89 -1.13
CA ILE A 97 -12.14 4.01 -0.88
C ILE A 97 -12.67 5.08 -1.83
N LEU A 98 -13.07 4.65 -3.02
CA LEU A 98 -13.30 5.47 -4.20
C LEU A 98 -14.69 6.08 -4.19
N SER A 99 -14.79 7.36 -3.84
CA SER A 99 -15.98 8.19 -4.12
C SER A 99 -16.03 8.65 -5.59
N TYR A 100 -14.87 8.77 -6.26
CA TYR A 100 -14.72 9.55 -7.50
C TYR A 100 -14.71 8.76 -8.83
N ILE A 101 -15.20 7.52 -8.88
CA ILE A 101 -15.18 6.74 -10.15
C ILE A 101 -16.49 6.84 -10.94
N ALA A 102 -17.55 7.38 -10.34
CA ALA A 102 -18.90 7.34 -10.90
C ALA A 102 -19.01 7.98 -12.30
N SER A 103 -18.55 9.22 -12.45
CA SER A 103 -18.60 9.96 -13.72
C SER A 103 -17.76 9.33 -14.82
N HIS A 104 -16.58 8.83 -14.48
CA HIS A 104 -15.70 8.17 -15.45
C HIS A 104 -16.19 6.78 -15.84
N ALA A 105 -16.84 6.07 -14.93
CA ALA A 105 -17.48 4.78 -15.20
C ALA A 105 -18.61 4.96 -16.22
N TYR A 106 -19.49 5.93 -16.00
CA TYR A 106 -20.57 6.27 -16.91
C TYR A 106 -20.05 6.76 -18.26
N ALA A 107 -19.10 7.69 -18.28
CA ALA A 107 -18.54 8.22 -19.53
C ALA A 107 -17.88 7.13 -20.40
N ALA A 108 -17.09 6.25 -19.78
CA ALA A 108 -16.48 5.12 -20.49
C ALA A 108 -17.52 4.11 -20.99
N ALA A 109 -18.57 3.84 -20.20
CA ALA A 109 -19.66 2.96 -20.61
C ALA A 109 -20.49 3.58 -21.75
N SER A 110 -20.72 4.90 -21.72
CA SER A 110 -21.43 5.64 -22.76
C SER A 110 -20.67 5.61 -24.09
N GLU A 111 -19.36 5.85 -24.08
CA GLU A 111 -18.52 5.77 -25.29
C GLU A 111 -18.39 4.35 -25.85
N ALA A 112 -18.33 3.34 -24.97
CA ALA A 112 -18.41 1.95 -25.39
C ALA A 112 -19.81 1.61 -25.96
N GLY A 113 -20.87 2.25 -25.46
CA GLY A 113 -22.22 2.11 -26.00
C GLY A 113 -22.34 2.69 -27.41
N THR A 114 -21.68 3.81 -27.70
CA THR A 114 -21.70 4.41 -29.05
C THR A 114 -20.96 3.57 -30.09
N THR A 115 -20.00 2.73 -29.69
CA THR A 115 -19.35 1.76 -30.60
C THR A 115 -20.17 0.49 -30.80
N LEU A 116 -21.13 0.18 -29.92
CA LEU A 116 -22.11 -0.89 -30.13
C LEU A 116 -23.35 -0.41 -30.92
N ALA A 117 -23.64 0.88 -30.92
CA ALA A 117 -24.71 1.49 -31.72
C ALA A 117 -24.71 1.05 -33.20
N PRO A 118 -23.57 0.97 -33.91
CA PRO A 118 -23.53 0.49 -35.29
C PRO A 118 -23.77 -1.02 -35.48
N ILE A 119 -23.68 -1.83 -34.42
CA ILE A 119 -24.09 -3.25 -34.45
C ILE A 119 -25.63 -3.36 -34.37
N LEU A 120 -26.27 -2.38 -33.71
CA LEU A 120 -27.73 -2.27 -33.60
C LEU A 120 -28.35 -1.48 -34.76
N TYR A 121 -27.56 -0.63 -35.44
CA TYR A 121 -27.95 0.23 -36.56
C TYR A 121 -26.83 0.28 -37.61
N GLU A 122 -26.83 -0.69 -38.53
CA GLU A 122 -26.08 -0.94 -39.79
C GLU A 122 -24.94 -0.03 -40.36
N SER A 123 -24.25 0.84 -39.64
CA SER A 123 -23.12 1.61 -40.22
C SER A 123 -21.97 1.87 -39.23
N LEU A 124 -20.83 1.20 -39.42
CA LEU A 124 -19.60 1.40 -38.63
C LEU A 124 -18.99 2.81 -38.85
N PRO A 125 -18.91 3.66 -37.81
CA PRO A 125 -18.04 4.82 -37.84
C PRO A 125 -16.58 4.35 -37.72
N ALA A 126 -15.71 4.87 -38.58
CA ALA A 126 -14.29 4.54 -38.57
C ALA A 126 -13.60 5.08 -37.30
N GLY A 127 -12.87 4.20 -36.61
CA GLY A 127 -11.66 4.55 -35.87
C GLY A 127 -11.79 5.44 -34.63
N THR A 128 -12.88 5.39 -33.87
CA THR A 128 -12.95 6.14 -32.60
C THR A 128 -12.04 5.49 -31.56
N GLN A 129 -10.95 6.16 -31.18
CA GLN A 129 -10.06 5.69 -30.12
C GLN A 129 -10.78 5.78 -28.77
N LEU A 130 -11.18 4.63 -28.22
CA LEU A 130 -11.90 4.57 -26.95
C LEU A 130 -10.94 4.76 -25.77
N THR A 131 -11.23 5.75 -24.93
CA THR A 131 -10.49 5.94 -23.67
C THR A 131 -11.14 5.12 -22.56
N THR A 132 -10.43 4.12 -22.08
CA THR A 132 -10.93 3.22 -21.03
C THR A 132 -11.19 3.96 -19.72
N GLN A 133 -12.12 3.45 -18.92
CA GLN A 133 -12.34 3.91 -17.54
C GLN A 133 -11.01 3.96 -16.75
N HIS A 134 -10.13 2.97 -16.97
CA HIS A 134 -8.85 2.89 -16.30
C HIS A 134 -7.95 4.10 -16.61
N GLN A 135 -7.83 4.46 -17.89
CA GLN A 135 -7.03 5.61 -18.34
C GLN A 135 -7.60 6.92 -17.78
N ARG A 136 -8.91 7.15 -17.89
CA ARG A 136 -9.58 8.34 -17.33
C ARG A 136 -9.31 8.51 -15.84
N CYS A 137 -9.47 7.44 -15.07
CA CYS A 137 -9.21 7.48 -13.64
C CYS A 137 -7.71 7.65 -13.31
N GLN A 138 -6.81 7.13 -14.16
CA GLN A 138 -5.37 7.23 -13.93
C GLN A 138 -4.87 8.67 -13.97
N GLU A 139 -5.33 9.48 -14.92
CA GLU A 139 -4.98 10.90 -15.04
C GLU A 139 -5.39 11.66 -13.77
N ILE A 140 -6.64 11.49 -13.34
CA ILE A 140 -7.19 12.17 -12.16
C ILE A 140 -6.52 11.72 -10.87
N PHE A 141 -6.27 10.41 -10.71
CA PHE A 141 -5.53 9.93 -9.55
C PHE A 141 -4.07 10.38 -9.54
N THR A 142 -3.52 10.77 -10.70
CA THR A 142 -2.17 11.31 -10.79
C THR A 142 -2.19 12.79 -10.40
N GLY A 143 -3.07 13.59 -11.00
CA GLY A 143 -3.26 15.00 -10.62
C GLY A 143 -3.62 15.17 -9.13
N ASN A 144 -4.61 14.43 -8.64
CA ASN A 144 -5.00 14.47 -7.22
C ASN A 144 -3.86 14.05 -6.28
N ARG A 145 -2.98 13.13 -6.71
CA ARG A 145 -1.80 12.75 -5.93
C ARG A 145 -0.78 13.89 -5.91
N GLU A 146 -0.54 14.55 -7.04
CA GLU A 146 0.41 15.67 -7.14
C GLU A 146 -0.06 16.86 -6.30
N THR A 147 -1.34 17.24 -6.42
CA THR A 147 -1.95 18.29 -5.59
C THR A 147 -1.83 17.96 -4.10
N LEU A 148 -2.11 16.71 -3.73
CA LEU A 148 -1.97 16.26 -2.36
C LEU A 148 -0.52 16.31 -1.89
N LEU A 149 0.44 15.81 -2.68
CA LEU A 149 1.85 15.84 -2.30
C LEU A 149 2.37 17.27 -2.14
N GLY A 150 1.91 18.21 -2.97
CA GLY A 150 2.24 19.63 -2.84
C GLY A 150 1.66 20.32 -1.61
N SER A 151 0.58 19.79 -1.01
CA SER A 151 -0.02 20.36 0.20
C SER A 151 0.51 19.77 1.52
N LEU A 152 1.30 18.70 1.44
CA LEU A 152 1.77 17.96 2.62
C LEU A 152 3.15 18.42 3.06
N ASN A 153 3.44 18.26 4.36
CA ASN A 153 4.81 18.40 4.83
C ASN A 153 5.70 17.23 4.33
N PRO A 154 7.04 17.38 4.35
CA PRO A 154 7.96 16.37 3.81
C PRO A 154 7.79 14.98 4.42
N GLU A 155 7.53 14.87 5.72
CA GLU A 155 7.35 13.61 6.44
C GLU A 155 6.07 12.88 5.98
N GLN A 156 4.96 13.63 5.88
CA GLN A 156 3.69 13.12 5.38
C GLN A 156 3.78 12.72 3.91
N ALA A 157 4.45 13.52 3.08
CA ALA A 157 4.67 13.23 1.68
C ALA A 157 5.47 11.92 1.49
N LYS A 158 6.56 11.73 2.26
CA LYS A 158 7.33 10.48 2.30
C LYS A 158 6.46 9.29 2.70
N ALA A 159 5.61 9.42 3.72
CA ALA A 159 4.72 8.34 4.13
C ALA A 159 3.67 7.96 3.08
N VAL A 160 3.15 8.92 2.30
CA VAL A 160 2.28 8.62 1.14
C VAL A 160 3.04 7.83 0.08
N VAL A 161 4.29 8.20 -0.21
CA VAL A 161 5.14 7.44 -1.12
C VAL A 161 5.37 6.03 -0.59
N GLU A 162 5.71 5.87 0.70
CA GLU A 162 5.91 4.57 1.31
C GLU A 162 4.68 3.67 1.22
N ALA A 163 3.52 4.21 1.60
CA ALA A 163 2.25 3.51 1.52
C ALA A 163 1.88 3.12 0.07
N SER A 164 2.42 3.83 -0.93
CA SER A 164 2.22 3.51 -2.35
C SER A 164 3.14 2.41 -2.87
N SER A 165 4.18 2.05 -2.12
CA SER A 165 5.13 0.98 -2.46
C SER A 165 4.45 -0.38 -2.65
N LYS A 166 5.13 -1.31 -3.33
CA LYS A 166 4.57 -2.65 -3.57
C LYS A 166 4.38 -3.42 -2.27
N LEU A 167 5.37 -3.40 -1.39
CA LEU A 167 5.27 -4.12 -0.12
C LEU A 167 4.28 -3.41 0.82
N GLY A 168 4.37 -2.09 0.94
CA GLY A 168 3.54 -1.29 1.85
C GLY A 168 2.03 -1.43 1.64
N ARG A 169 1.58 -1.84 0.44
CA ARG A 169 0.16 -2.02 0.10
C ARG A 169 -0.37 -3.45 0.15
N VAL A 170 0.49 -4.46 0.33
CA VAL A 170 0.06 -5.86 0.22
C VAL A 170 -0.92 -6.24 1.32
N TRP A 171 -0.72 -5.75 2.55
CA TRP A 171 -1.58 -6.05 3.69
C TRP A 171 -3.04 -5.66 3.46
N LEU A 172 -3.30 -4.55 2.76
CA LEU A 172 -4.65 -4.10 2.40
C LEU A 172 -5.40 -5.08 1.48
N THR A 173 -4.68 -5.95 0.77
CA THR A 173 -5.26 -6.97 -0.12
C THR A 173 -5.12 -8.39 0.44
N THR A 174 -4.62 -8.50 1.67
CA THR A 174 -4.37 -9.79 2.31
C THR A 174 -5.65 -10.28 2.97
N ILE A 175 -6.11 -11.47 2.55
CA ILE A 175 -7.27 -12.10 3.18
C ILE A 175 -6.80 -12.89 4.42
N PRO A 176 -7.33 -12.59 5.62
CA PRO A 176 -6.85 -13.15 6.89
C PRO A 176 -7.36 -14.57 7.20
N PHE A 177 -7.35 -15.47 6.20
CA PHE A 177 -7.81 -16.85 6.38
C PHE A 177 -6.91 -17.67 7.32
N GLN A 178 -5.60 -17.43 7.27
CA GLN A 178 -4.61 -18.12 8.12
C GLN A 178 -4.21 -17.24 9.32
N PRO A 179 -3.95 -17.82 10.51
CA PRO A 179 -3.50 -17.05 11.68
C PRO A 179 -2.26 -16.18 11.40
N SER A 180 -1.33 -16.67 10.58
CA SER A 180 -0.10 -15.96 10.20
C SER A 180 -0.33 -14.73 9.32
N LEU A 181 -1.56 -14.52 8.84
CA LEU A 181 -1.98 -13.37 8.02
C LEU A 181 -2.92 -12.42 8.76
N ARG A 182 -3.25 -12.74 10.01
CA ARG A 182 -4.15 -11.93 10.85
C ARG A 182 -3.34 -10.80 11.50
N LEU A 183 -3.85 -9.59 11.35
CA LEU A 183 -3.41 -8.42 12.11
C LEU A 183 -4.31 -8.28 13.34
N THR A 184 -3.70 -7.84 14.43
CA THR A 184 -4.44 -7.34 15.58
C THR A 184 -5.15 -6.04 15.21
N ASP A 185 -6.24 -5.74 15.91
CA ASP A 185 -7.00 -4.50 15.72
C ASP A 185 -6.15 -3.25 15.95
N PHE A 186 -5.17 -3.36 16.84
CA PHE A 186 -4.18 -2.34 17.11
C PHE A 186 -3.22 -2.13 15.92
N GLU A 187 -2.71 -3.19 15.30
CA GLU A 187 -1.85 -3.08 14.11
C GLU A 187 -2.58 -2.47 12.92
N VAL A 188 -3.85 -2.86 12.71
CA VAL A 188 -4.71 -2.26 11.69
C VAL A 188 -4.92 -0.77 11.96
N ALA A 189 -5.26 -0.40 13.20
CA ALA A 189 -5.45 1.00 13.57
C ALA A 189 -4.18 1.85 13.36
N ALA A 190 -3.02 1.34 13.77
CA ALA A 190 -1.74 2.01 13.56
C ALA A 190 -1.41 2.17 12.06
N ALA A 191 -1.65 1.13 11.25
CA ALA A 191 -1.42 1.20 9.82
C ALA A 191 -2.39 2.15 9.11
N LEU A 192 -3.64 2.23 9.58
CA LEU A 192 -4.62 3.21 9.10
C LEU A 192 -4.20 4.64 9.47
N GLN A 193 -3.76 4.89 10.71
CA GLN A 193 -3.28 6.20 11.15
C GLN A 193 -2.16 6.74 10.24
N LEU A 194 -1.18 5.90 9.90
CA LEU A 194 -0.10 6.27 8.99
C LEU A 194 -0.61 6.58 7.57
N ARG A 195 -1.54 5.78 7.05
CA ARG A 195 -2.08 5.96 5.68
C ARG A 195 -3.04 7.13 5.54
N THR A 196 -3.77 7.47 6.60
CA THR A 196 -4.65 8.64 6.65
C THR A 196 -3.92 9.91 7.03
N LEU A 197 -2.61 9.81 7.36
CA LEU A 197 -1.79 10.91 7.88
C LEU A 197 -2.37 11.55 9.13
N ALA A 198 -3.12 10.77 9.91
CA ALA A 198 -3.62 11.22 11.19
C ALA A 198 -2.42 11.46 12.11
N GLY A 199 -2.27 12.70 12.56
CA GLY A 199 -1.27 13.06 13.55
C GLY A 199 -1.51 12.36 14.88
N GLU A 200 -0.54 12.49 15.78
CA GLU A 200 -0.73 12.07 17.17
C GLU A 200 -1.69 13.03 17.87
N ARG A 201 -2.44 12.53 18.86
CA ARG A 201 -3.43 13.34 19.60
C ARG A 201 -2.78 14.41 20.48
N GLU A 202 -1.61 14.08 21.04
CA GLU A 202 -0.88 14.95 21.96
C GLU A 202 0.20 15.71 21.19
N ALA A 203 0.30 17.03 21.45
CA ALA A 203 1.30 17.89 20.81
C ALA A 203 2.74 17.56 21.22
N HIS A 204 2.93 16.93 22.38
CA HIS A 204 4.21 16.51 22.92
C HIS A 204 4.19 15.02 23.25
N CYS A 205 5.33 14.35 23.09
CA CYS A 205 5.45 12.93 23.37
C CYS A 205 5.52 12.68 24.88
N THR A 206 4.57 11.91 25.42
CA THR A 206 4.53 11.49 26.84
C THR A 206 5.76 10.72 27.33
N ASN A 207 6.58 10.15 26.42
CA ASN A 207 7.77 9.39 26.80
C ASN A 207 9.06 10.22 26.80
N CYS A 208 9.18 11.21 25.90
CA CYS A 208 10.43 11.98 25.76
C CYS A 208 10.28 13.50 25.85
N GLY A 209 9.07 14.03 26.00
CA GLY A 209 8.78 15.47 26.12
C GLY A 209 8.88 16.28 24.82
N GLU A 210 9.51 15.74 23.78
CA GLU A 210 9.68 16.41 22.48
C GLU A 210 8.37 16.63 21.73
N THR A 211 8.38 17.59 20.80
CA THR A 211 7.25 17.86 19.90
C THR A 211 6.89 16.63 19.07
N ASN A 212 5.58 16.34 19.00
CA ASN A 212 5.06 15.12 18.40
C ASN A 212 4.70 15.36 16.93
N PHE A 213 5.73 15.43 16.09
CA PHE A 213 5.56 15.55 14.64
C PHE A 213 5.17 14.20 14.00
N PHE A 214 4.72 14.23 12.74
CA PHE A 214 4.33 13.02 12.01
C PHE A 214 5.53 12.05 11.86
N GLY A 215 5.40 10.83 12.36
CA GLY A 215 6.48 9.83 12.38
C GLY A 215 7.39 9.88 13.61
N HIS A 216 7.18 10.81 14.55
CA HIS A 216 7.87 10.83 15.84
C HIS A 216 7.83 9.49 16.60
N PRO A 217 6.69 8.75 16.64
CA PRO A 217 6.62 7.44 17.31
C PRO A 217 7.65 6.41 16.80
N GLU A 218 8.12 6.55 15.57
CA GLU A 218 9.06 5.63 14.92
C GLU A 218 10.54 5.90 15.25
N VAL A 219 10.82 7.09 15.80
CA VAL A 219 12.17 7.61 16.07
C VAL A 219 12.40 7.99 17.54
N CYS A 220 11.34 8.03 18.35
CA CYS A 220 11.45 8.28 19.78
C CYS A 220 12.25 7.18 20.48
N LEU A 221 13.40 7.55 21.06
CA LEU A 221 14.29 6.61 21.75
C LEU A 221 13.72 6.10 23.08
N GLN A 222 12.81 6.85 23.69
CA GLN A 222 12.16 6.49 24.96
C GLN A 222 10.92 5.60 24.77
N ARG A 223 10.45 5.42 23.53
CA ARG A 223 9.39 4.45 23.20
C ARG A 223 10.00 3.07 22.94
N ARG A 224 9.23 2.02 23.17
CA ARG A 224 9.64 0.65 22.80
C ARG A 224 9.97 0.57 21.30
N PHE A 225 11.20 0.19 20.98
CA PHE A 225 11.69 0.07 19.60
C PHE A 225 11.01 -1.09 18.85
N ARG A 226 9.85 -0.81 18.25
CA ARG A 226 9.17 -1.78 17.34
C ARG A 226 9.99 -2.11 16.10
N ARG A 227 11.02 -1.33 15.79
CA ARG A 227 11.98 -1.59 14.71
C ARG A 227 12.72 -2.93 14.91
N VAL A 228 13.11 -3.26 16.13
CA VAL A 228 13.80 -4.54 16.43
C VAL A 228 12.84 -5.70 16.21
N ALA A 229 11.62 -5.62 16.76
CA ALA A 229 10.61 -6.65 16.54
C ALA A 229 10.28 -6.85 15.04
N ARG A 230 10.19 -5.77 14.27
CA ARG A 230 9.99 -5.83 12.81
C ARG A 230 11.18 -6.42 12.07
N HIS A 231 12.39 -6.03 12.45
CA HIS A 231 13.62 -6.59 11.91
C HIS A 231 13.65 -8.11 12.12
N GLU A 232 13.45 -8.55 13.36
CA GLU A 232 13.42 -9.97 13.72
C GLU A 232 12.31 -10.72 12.97
N GLY A 233 11.09 -10.18 12.95
CA GLY A 233 9.99 -10.77 12.20
C GLY A 233 10.32 -10.93 10.71
N ALA A 234 10.83 -9.88 10.08
CA ALA A 234 11.19 -9.89 8.67
C ALA A 234 12.33 -10.87 8.36
N LYS A 235 13.37 -10.94 9.19
CA LYS A 235 14.47 -11.91 9.09
C LYS A 235 13.94 -13.34 9.08
N HIS A 236 13.09 -13.69 10.05
CA HIS A 236 12.52 -15.04 10.14
C HIS A 236 11.58 -15.35 8.96
N ILE A 237 10.76 -14.40 8.53
CA ILE A 237 9.86 -14.57 7.36
C ILE A 237 10.66 -14.83 6.08
N MET A 238 11.71 -14.03 5.82
CA MET A 238 12.56 -14.21 4.65
C MET A 238 13.32 -15.54 4.71
N GLY A 239 13.90 -15.86 5.87
CA GLY A 239 14.63 -17.10 6.07
C GLY A 239 13.77 -18.35 5.86
N GLN A 240 12.54 -18.36 6.40
CA GLN A 240 11.58 -19.45 6.18
C GLN A 240 11.18 -19.58 4.70
N ALA A 241 10.92 -18.46 4.02
CA ALA A 241 10.56 -18.47 2.60
C ALA A 241 11.71 -19.02 1.72
N LEU A 242 12.95 -18.57 1.98
CA LEU A 242 14.13 -19.05 1.28
C LEU A 242 14.39 -20.54 1.56
N ALA A 243 14.26 -20.99 2.81
CA ALA A 243 14.44 -22.39 3.20
C ALA A 243 13.39 -23.32 2.58
N SER A 244 12.21 -22.81 2.23
CA SER A 244 11.18 -23.60 1.53
C SER A 244 11.48 -23.83 0.04
N THR A 245 12.55 -23.23 -0.49
CA THR A 245 13.00 -23.45 -1.87
C THR A 245 13.75 -24.79 -1.95
N PRO A 246 13.39 -25.71 -2.86
CA PRO A 246 14.08 -26.98 -3.03
C PRO A 246 15.59 -26.82 -3.22
N GLY A 247 16.38 -27.67 -2.56
CA GLY A 247 17.84 -27.63 -2.66
C GLY A 247 18.50 -26.42 -1.98
N THR A 248 17.77 -25.65 -1.17
CA THR A 248 18.29 -24.48 -0.46
C THR A 248 18.40 -24.75 1.03
N ARG A 249 19.53 -24.39 1.64
CA ARG A 249 19.71 -24.34 3.10
C ARG A 249 19.93 -22.89 3.51
N VAL A 250 19.24 -22.47 4.57
CA VAL A 250 19.36 -21.12 5.13
C VAL A 250 19.89 -21.20 6.55
N ARG A 251 20.86 -20.35 6.86
CA ARG A 251 21.34 -20.11 8.22
C ARG A 251 20.94 -18.71 8.64
N LEU A 252 20.22 -18.60 9.74
CA LEU A 252 19.95 -17.33 10.41
C LEU A 252 21.16 -16.98 11.27
N GLU A 253 21.51 -15.69 11.33
CA GLU A 253 22.61 -15.16 12.15
C GLU A 253 23.93 -15.96 12.06
N PRO A 254 24.45 -16.23 10.86
CA PRO A 254 25.80 -16.77 10.69
C PRO A 254 26.84 -15.86 11.37
N LEU A 255 27.66 -16.45 12.25
CA LEU A 255 28.85 -15.80 12.75
C LEU A 255 29.83 -15.57 11.58
N GLY A 256 30.29 -14.33 11.41
CA GLY A 256 31.39 -14.02 10.51
C GLY A 256 32.64 -14.79 10.95
N HIS A 257 33.42 -15.32 10.00
CA HIS A 257 34.48 -16.29 10.32
C HIS A 257 35.56 -15.78 11.29
N GLN A 258 35.66 -14.47 11.54
CA GLN A 258 36.63 -13.87 12.48
C GLN A 258 36.14 -12.53 13.09
N THR A 259 34.84 -12.19 12.98
CA THR A 259 34.30 -10.92 13.48
C THR A 259 33.03 -11.14 14.30
N SER A 260 32.85 -10.36 15.37
CA SER A 260 31.60 -10.35 16.17
C SER A 260 30.38 -9.79 15.41
N ARG A 261 30.49 -9.54 14.10
CA ARG A 261 29.40 -9.07 13.24
C ARG A 261 28.74 -10.26 12.57
N CYS A 262 27.48 -10.49 12.91
CA CYS A 262 26.63 -11.47 12.26
C CYS A 262 25.89 -10.80 11.11
N ASN A 263 25.90 -11.44 9.93
CA ASN A 263 24.90 -11.14 8.90
C ASN A 263 23.58 -11.79 9.28
N ASP A 264 22.45 -11.29 8.80
CA ASP A 264 21.14 -11.81 9.23
C ASP A 264 20.80 -13.17 8.61
N LEU A 265 21.17 -13.35 7.33
CA LEU A 265 20.83 -14.54 6.55
C LEU A 265 22.04 -14.97 5.72
N GLN A 266 22.29 -16.27 5.68
CA GLN A 266 23.20 -16.87 4.71
C GLN A 266 22.50 -18.04 4.04
N VAL A 267 22.58 -18.04 2.71
CA VAL A 267 21.90 -18.99 1.85
C VAL A 267 22.95 -19.86 1.17
N PHE A 268 22.70 -21.16 1.19
CA PHE A 268 23.51 -22.17 0.51
C PHE A 268 22.64 -22.95 -0.47
N SER A 269 23.08 -23.03 -1.73
CA SER A 269 22.54 -23.96 -2.70
C SER A 269 23.25 -25.31 -2.58
N LEU A 270 22.50 -26.34 -2.20
CA LEU A 270 23.02 -27.70 -2.02
C LEU A 270 23.26 -28.43 -3.35
N LEU A 271 22.61 -27.98 -4.43
CA LEU A 271 22.67 -28.60 -5.77
C LEU A 271 23.41 -27.70 -6.78
N GLY A 272 24.03 -26.62 -6.32
CA GLY A 272 24.66 -25.60 -7.18
C GLY A 272 23.67 -24.56 -7.70
N SER A 273 24.17 -23.37 -8.05
CA SER A 273 23.33 -22.22 -8.46
C SER A 273 22.59 -22.44 -9.78
N GLN A 274 23.13 -23.28 -10.66
CA GLN A 274 22.50 -23.63 -11.94
C GLN A 274 21.23 -24.48 -11.75
N ALA A 275 21.22 -25.37 -10.74
CA ALA A 275 20.09 -26.26 -10.49
C ALA A 275 18.99 -25.58 -9.64
N THR A 276 19.36 -24.73 -8.68
CA THR A 276 18.40 -24.07 -7.79
C THR A 276 18.00 -22.68 -8.25
N GLY A 277 18.73 -22.08 -9.19
CA GLY A 277 18.57 -20.67 -9.56
C GLY A 277 19.01 -19.67 -8.48
N LEU A 278 19.58 -20.15 -7.36
CA LEU A 278 19.98 -19.34 -6.21
C LEU A 278 21.47 -19.54 -5.93
N ALA A 279 22.24 -18.45 -5.93
CA ALA A 279 23.66 -18.49 -5.59
C ALA A 279 23.85 -18.51 -4.07
N ASN A 280 24.99 -19.04 -3.62
CA ASN A 280 25.43 -18.87 -2.24
C ASN A 280 25.64 -17.38 -1.99
N ALA A 281 25.01 -16.83 -0.95
CA ALA A 281 25.06 -15.40 -0.68
C ALA A 281 24.73 -15.09 0.79
N GLU A 282 25.18 -13.93 1.23
CA GLU A 282 24.87 -13.36 2.53
C GLU A 282 23.97 -12.14 2.37
N TYR A 283 22.94 -12.06 3.21
CA TYR A 283 22.02 -10.95 3.24
C TYR A 283 22.00 -10.31 4.63
N ASP A 284 22.00 -8.99 4.64
CA ASP A 284 22.05 -8.18 5.85
C ASP A 284 20.89 -7.17 5.83
N LEU A 285 19.90 -7.41 6.68
CA LEU A 285 18.62 -6.73 6.73
C LEU A 285 18.71 -5.44 7.55
N THR A 286 18.04 -4.40 7.10
CA THR A 286 17.81 -3.21 7.91
C THR A 286 16.48 -2.59 7.56
N VAL A 287 15.74 -2.26 8.62
CA VAL A 287 14.46 -1.57 8.55
C VAL A 287 14.68 -0.15 9.10
N VAL A 288 14.43 0.86 8.28
CA VAL A 288 14.63 2.28 8.64
C VAL A 288 13.31 3.05 8.68
N SER A 289 13.27 4.11 9.49
CA SER A 289 12.20 5.11 9.43
C SER A 289 12.62 6.26 8.53
N LEU A 290 11.73 6.68 7.62
CA LEU A 290 11.93 7.89 6.82
C LEU A 290 11.75 9.18 7.63
N ALA A 291 11.25 9.08 8.86
CA ALA A 291 11.21 10.17 9.82
C ALA A 291 12.52 10.32 10.60
N SER A 292 13.54 9.47 10.39
CA SER A 292 14.84 9.56 11.08
C SER A 292 15.59 10.84 10.74
N LYS A 293 16.50 11.26 11.64
CA LYS A 293 17.30 12.48 11.44
C LYS A 293 18.06 12.45 10.11
N ASP A 294 18.69 11.32 9.78
CA ASP A 294 19.45 11.14 8.54
C ASP A 294 18.55 11.17 7.29
N ALA A 295 17.36 10.56 7.38
CA ALA A 295 16.38 10.60 6.30
C ALA A 295 15.82 12.01 6.06
N ARG A 296 15.69 12.83 7.11
CA ARG A 296 15.28 14.23 7.00
C ARG A 296 16.41 15.13 6.48
N ALA A 297 17.65 14.84 6.83
CA ALA A 297 18.84 15.57 6.35
C ALA A 297 19.24 15.20 4.91
N THR A 298 18.62 14.18 4.32
CA THR A 298 18.89 13.78 2.93
C THR A 298 18.35 14.83 1.97
N ASN A 299 19.23 15.35 1.10
CA ASN A 299 18.91 16.35 0.08
C ASN A 299 19.29 15.84 -1.32
N LEU A 300 18.58 16.29 -2.37
CA LEU A 300 18.93 16.00 -3.76
C LEU A 300 19.70 17.17 -4.40
N PRO A 301 20.46 16.92 -5.49
CA PRO A 301 21.02 17.99 -6.32
C PRO A 301 19.90 18.91 -6.84
N ASN A 302 20.23 20.17 -7.12
CA ASN A 302 19.32 21.17 -7.69
C ASN A 302 18.07 21.49 -6.84
N GLN A 303 18.14 21.29 -5.52
CA GLN A 303 17.02 21.51 -4.60
C GLN A 303 15.75 20.73 -4.96
N ASP A 304 15.89 19.58 -5.63
CA ASP A 304 14.74 18.71 -5.91
C ASP A 304 14.12 18.20 -4.60
N THR A 305 12.82 18.45 -4.43
CA THR A 305 12.03 18.08 -3.25
C THR A 305 11.14 16.87 -3.47
N ASP A 306 11.27 16.15 -4.59
CA ASP A 306 10.44 14.96 -4.84
C ASP A 306 10.61 13.92 -3.72
N PRO A 307 9.52 13.60 -2.98
CA PRO A 307 9.60 12.73 -1.82
C PRO A 307 10.03 11.30 -2.19
N SER A 308 9.76 10.85 -3.41
CA SER A 308 10.12 9.50 -3.86
C SER A 308 11.62 9.38 -4.11
N ARG A 309 12.21 10.36 -4.80
CA ARG A 309 13.65 10.43 -5.05
C ARG A 309 14.44 10.66 -3.76
N LEU A 310 13.94 11.49 -2.85
CA LEU A 310 14.55 11.71 -1.53
C LEU A 310 14.58 10.41 -0.72
N ALA A 311 13.44 9.71 -0.64
CA ALA A 311 13.35 8.43 0.05
C ALA A 311 14.29 7.39 -0.57
N ASN A 312 14.31 7.24 -1.90
CA ASN A 312 15.21 6.30 -2.58
C ASN A 312 16.68 6.64 -2.33
N LYS A 313 17.08 7.92 -2.44
CA LYS A 313 18.45 8.35 -2.15
C LYS A 313 18.89 8.00 -0.73
N TYR A 314 18.00 8.22 0.25
CA TYR A 314 18.28 7.82 1.63
C TYR A 314 18.47 6.31 1.75
N LEU A 315 17.55 5.50 1.21
CA LEU A 315 17.64 4.05 1.29
C LEU A 315 18.89 3.49 0.56
N ASP A 316 19.27 4.10 -0.56
CA ASP A 316 20.50 3.74 -1.27
C ASP A 316 21.75 4.10 -0.45
N SER A 317 21.77 5.26 0.21
CA SER A 317 22.88 5.64 1.10
C SER A 317 23.07 4.66 2.27
N VAL A 318 21.96 4.11 2.81
CA VAL A 318 21.97 3.09 3.86
C VAL A 318 22.53 1.78 3.30
N ALA A 319 22.14 1.39 2.08
CA ALA A 319 22.67 0.20 1.42
C ALA A 319 24.16 0.32 1.15
N ASP A 320 24.63 1.47 0.65
CA ASP A 320 26.04 1.74 0.38
C ASP A 320 26.87 1.74 1.66
N HIS A 321 26.33 2.29 2.75
CA HIS A 321 26.96 2.20 4.06
C HIS A 321 27.17 0.75 4.49
N LYS A 322 26.17 -0.12 4.32
CA LYS A 322 26.30 -1.55 4.63
C LYS A 322 27.34 -2.25 3.77
N VAL A 323 27.34 -2.00 2.46
CA VAL A 323 28.32 -2.61 1.54
C VAL A 323 29.75 -2.23 1.93
N ARG A 324 29.99 -0.96 2.30
CA ARG A 324 31.31 -0.47 2.73
C ARG A 324 31.77 -1.07 4.05
N HIS A 325 30.85 -1.43 4.93
CA HIS A 325 31.15 -1.92 6.28
C HIS A 325 30.84 -3.42 6.46
N ARG A 326 30.74 -4.17 5.36
CA ARG A 326 30.43 -5.60 5.41
C ARG A 326 31.56 -6.39 6.07
N PRO A 327 31.24 -7.49 6.77
CA PRO A 327 32.26 -8.44 7.24
C PRO A 327 33.07 -9.01 6.06
N THR A 328 34.32 -9.38 6.33
CA THR A 328 35.15 -10.11 5.36
C THR A 328 34.54 -11.49 5.12
N SER A 329 33.97 -11.70 3.94
CA SER A 329 33.42 -12.98 3.48
C SER A 329 33.74 -13.17 2.00
N ASN A 330 33.94 -14.42 1.59
CA ASN A 330 34.13 -14.81 0.20
C ASN A 330 32.81 -14.94 -0.55
N LEU A 331 31.67 -14.83 0.14
CA LEU A 331 30.35 -14.89 -0.47
C LEU A 331 29.89 -13.52 -0.98
N PRO A 332 29.11 -13.48 -2.08
CA PRO A 332 28.37 -12.29 -2.47
C PRO A 332 27.53 -11.73 -1.31
N PHE A 333 27.68 -10.43 -1.07
CA PHE A 333 26.97 -9.72 -0.01
C PHE A 333 25.85 -8.84 -0.60
N HIS A 334 24.66 -8.93 -0.03
CA HIS A 334 23.48 -8.20 -0.47
C HIS A 334 22.80 -7.48 0.70
N PRO A 335 22.91 -6.14 0.80
CA PRO A 335 22.13 -5.40 1.80
C PRO A 335 20.65 -5.44 1.43
N ILE A 336 19.80 -5.76 2.41
CA ILE A 336 18.33 -5.70 2.30
C ILE A 336 17.86 -4.50 3.09
N VAL A 337 17.48 -3.43 2.42
CA VAL A 337 17.08 -2.16 3.04
C VAL A 337 15.60 -1.91 2.77
N LEU A 338 14.82 -1.93 3.86
CA LEU A 338 13.38 -1.67 3.87
C LEU A 338 13.08 -0.42 4.68
N SER A 339 12.10 0.36 4.25
CA SER A 339 11.50 1.38 5.11
C SER A 339 10.36 0.77 5.94
N LEU A 340 9.97 1.41 7.04
CA LEU A 340 8.86 0.95 7.90
C LEU A 340 7.52 0.88 7.15
N GLY A 341 7.29 1.76 6.18
CA GLY A 341 6.13 1.72 5.29
C GLY A 341 6.28 0.83 4.05
N GLY A 342 7.40 0.11 3.91
CA GLY A 342 7.59 -0.93 2.88
C GLY A 342 8.26 -0.48 1.58
N MET A 343 8.89 0.70 1.53
CA MET A 343 9.79 1.00 0.41
C MET A 343 11.02 0.11 0.45
N MET A 344 11.52 -0.21 -0.73
CA MET A 344 12.74 -0.99 -0.92
C MET A 344 13.65 -0.18 -1.81
N ASN A 345 14.94 -0.15 -1.48
CA ASN A 345 15.93 0.46 -2.35
C ASN A 345 16.08 -0.35 -3.66
N GLY A 346 16.83 0.19 -4.62
CA GLY A 346 17.00 -0.42 -5.94
C GLY A 346 17.63 -1.82 -5.89
N SER A 347 18.66 -2.02 -5.07
CA SER A 347 19.34 -3.32 -4.93
C SER A 347 18.43 -4.37 -4.28
N THR A 348 17.71 -4.01 -3.21
CA THR A 348 16.74 -4.89 -2.55
C THR A 348 15.64 -5.32 -3.51
N THR A 349 15.14 -4.41 -4.34
CA THR A 349 14.13 -4.72 -5.36
C THR A 349 14.62 -5.77 -6.36
N LYS A 350 15.89 -5.70 -6.78
CA LYS A 350 16.52 -6.70 -7.66
C LYS A 350 16.66 -8.06 -6.97
N VAL A 351 17.04 -8.08 -5.69
CA VAL A 351 17.10 -9.33 -4.90
C VAL A 351 15.71 -9.97 -4.82
N PHE A 352 14.68 -9.21 -4.49
CA PHE A 352 13.30 -9.72 -4.43
C PHE A 352 12.79 -10.20 -5.80
N ALA A 353 13.23 -9.58 -6.89
CA ALA A 353 12.92 -10.05 -8.24
C ALA A 353 13.62 -11.38 -8.57
N SER A 354 14.86 -11.57 -8.09
CA SER A 354 15.57 -12.85 -8.19
C SER A 354 14.85 -13.94 -7.40
N TRP A 355 14.53 -13.69 -6.12
CA TRP A 355 13.78 -14.63 -5.28
C TRP A 355 12.42 -14.99 -5.87
N LYS A 356 11.72 -14.05 -6.51
CA LYS A 356 10.46 -14.32 -7.21
C LYS A 356 10.58 -15.36 -8.32
N ARG A 357 11.73 -15.43 -9.00
CA ARG A 357 11.96 -16.40 -10.10
C ARG A 357 12.21 -17.81 -9.58
N VAL A 358 12.76 -17.92 -8.38
CA VAL A 358 13.20 -19.17 -7.77
C VAL A 358 12.12 -19.78 -6.86
N MET A 359 11.45 -18.96 -6.06
CA MET A 359 10.39 -19.40 -5.17
C MET A 359 9.11 -19.75 -5.93
N THR A 360 8.33 -20.70 -5.40
CA THR A 360 6.96 -20.91 -5.90
C THR A 360 6.14 -19.62 -5.76
N ARG A 361 5.18 -19.42 -6.66
CA ARG A 361 4.27 -18.26 -6.62
C ARG A 361 3.55 -18.16 -5.26
N GLY A 362 3.20 -19.29 -4.65
CA GLY A 362 2.57 -19.36 -3.34
C GLY A 362 3.50 -18.85 -2.23
N THR A 363 4.71 -19.41 -2.13
CA THR A 363 5.74 -19.02 -1.15
C THR A 363 6.06 -17.53 -1.25
N TYR A 364 6.35 -17.03 -2.45
CA TYR A 364 6.73 -15.63 -2.63
C TYR A 364 5.61 -14.68 -2.24
N ASN A 365 4.36 -14.98 -2.62
CA ASN A 365 3.22 -14.15 -2.24
C ASN A 365 2.96 -14.22 -0.74
N LEU A 366 3.10 -15.38 -0.10
CA LEU A 366 2.96 -15.52 1.34
C LEU A 366 4.03 -14.72 2.09
N MET A 367 5.28 -14.78 1.62
CA MET A 367 6.39 -13.98 2.16
C MET A 367 6.07 -12.48 2.06
N LEU A 368 5.68 -11.98 0.89
CA LEU A 368 5.32 -10.57 0.72
C LEU A 368 4.15 -10.14 1.61
N LYS A 369 3.15 -11.01 1.77
CA LYS A 369 2.03 -10.73 2.68
C LYS A 369 2.54 -10.58 4.10
N ARG A 370 3.25 -11.58 4.62
CA ARG A 370 3.79 -11.57 5.99
C ARG A 370 4.76 -10.41 6.25
N LEU A 371 5.55 -10.00 5.26
CA LEU A 371 6.46 -8.85 5.37
C LEU A 371 5.75 -7.49 5.36
N SER A 372 4.53 -7.43 4.82
CA SER A 372 3.74 -6.19 4.76
C SER A 372 2.86 -5.95 5.98
N LEU A 373 2.70 -6.97 6.81
CA LEU A 373 2.03 -6.97 8.11
C LEU A 373 3.04 -6.52 9.15
#